data_AF-A0A5S9X5I9-F1
#
_entry.id   AF-A0A5S9X5I9-F1
#
_cell.length_a   1.000
_cell.length_b   1.000
_cell.length_c   1.000
_cell.angle_alpha   90.00
_cell.angle_beta   90.00
_cell.angle_gamma   90.00
#
_symmetry.space_group_name_H-M   'P 1'
#
loop_
_entity.id
_entity.type
_entity.pdbx_description
1 polymer ?
#
loop_
_entity_poly.entity_id
_entity_poly.type
_entity_poly.pdbx_seq_one_letter_code
_entity_poly.pdbx_strand_id
1 'polypeptide(L)'
;MKCYLVNVDFALYHGDCKQYQQLLKKVVHGRSAKDALVYCYKEVMSGFAAKLTAAEAEKLKGEKGISAIDVDHIFSMDVEPHSHGKGY
;
A
#
# COMPACT_ATOMS: atom_id res chain seq x y z
N MET A 1 3.34 -13.64 6.81
CA MET A 1 2.89 -12.53 5.93
C MET A 1 4.12 -11.80 5.40
N LYS A 2 4.06 -11.29 4.18
CA LYS A 2 5.13 -10.49 3.58
C LYS A 2 4.61 -9.09 3.27
N CYS A 3 5.49 -8.10 3.20
CA CYS A 3 5.15 -6.81 2.63
C CYS A 3 5.12 -6.92 1.11
N TYR A 4 4.14 -6.28 0.48
CA TYR A 4 4.02 -6.19 -0.96
C TYR A 4 3.91 -4.73 -1.35
N LEU A 5 4.62 -4.36 -2.42
CA LEU A 5 4.44 -3.12 -3.12
C LEU A 5 3.32 -3.31 -4.14
N VAL A 6 2.27 -2.50 -4.04
CA VAL A 6 1.10 -2.56 -4.92
C VAL A 6 1.08 -1.30 -5.77
N ASN A 7 1.33 -1.46 -7.06
CA ASN A 7 1.21 -0.39 -8.04
C ASN A 7 -0.21 -0.37 -8.60
N VAL A 8 -0.78 0.83 -8.68
CA VAL A 8 -2.15 1.04 -9.11
C VAL A 8 -2.20 2.07 -10.24
N ASP A 9 -3.26 1.99 -11.03
CA ASP A 9 -3.54 2.98 -12.06
C ASP A 9 -3.88 4.33 -11.40
N PHE A 10 -3.00 5.32 -11.59
CA PHE A 10 -3.19 6.67 -11.05
C PHE A 10 -4.48 7.32 -11.53
N ALA A 11 -4.91 7.05 -12.77
CA ALA A 11 -6.12 7.66 -13.33
C ALA A 11 -7.39 7.14 -12.66
N LEU A 12 -7.33 5.99 -11.98
CA LEU A 12 -8.47 5.41 -11.26
C LEU A 12 -8.46 5.76 -9.78
N TYR A 13 -7.28 5.92 -9.17
CA TYR A 13 -7.15 6.01 -7.72
C TYR A 13 -6.55 7.32 -7.17
N HIS A 14 -5.94 8.14 -8.03
CA HIS A 14 -5.46 9.49 -7.68
C HIS A 14 -4.63 9.62 -6.39
N GLY A 15 -3.92 8.57 -5.95
CA GLY A 15 -3.14 8.59 -4.71
C GLY A 15 -3.96 8.59 -3.42
N ASP A 16 -5.27 8.28 -3.46
CA ASP A 16 -6.13 8.31 -2.27
C ASP A 16 -5.99 7.03 -1.42
N CYS A 17 -5.34 7.18 -0.26
CA CYS A 17 -5.18 6.11 0.71
C CYS A 17 -6.50 5.50 1.19
N LYS A 18 -7.61 6.27 1.23
CA LYS A 18 -8.92 5.74 1.59
C LYS A 18 -9.40 4.75 0.53
N GLN A 19 -9.16 5.01 -0.74
CA GLN A 19 -9.52 4.10 -1.82
C GLN A 19 -8.66 2.83 -1.78
N TYR A 20 -7.37 2.95 -1.46
CA TYR A 20 -6.50 1.78 -1.24
C TYR A 20 -6.99 0.91 -0.07
N GLN A 21 -7.45 1.53 1.02
CA GLN A 21 -8.06 0.79 2.12
C GLN A 21 -9.34 0.06 1.70
N GLN A 22 -10.18 0.66 0.85
CA GLN A 22 -11.37 -0.01 0.32
C GLN A 22 -11.01 -1.20 -0.57
N LEU A 23 -9.93 -1.08 -1.36
CA LEU A 23 -9.40 -2.19 -2.15
C LEU A 23 -8.94 -3.35 -1.24
N LEU A 24 -8.16 -3.02 -0.21
CA LEU A 24 -7.67 -3.99 0.78
C LEU A 24 -8.80 -4.69 1.54
N LYS A 25 -9.88 -3.98 1.88
CA LYS A 25 -11.06 -4.57 2.54
C LYS A 25 -11.70 -5.71 1.74
N LYS A 26 -11.55 -5.73 0.41
CA LYS A 26 -12.11 -6.79 -0.43
C LYS A 26 -11.35 -8.11 -0.32
N VAL A 27 -10.04 -8.05 -0.09
CA VAL A 27 -9.17 -9.24 -0.11
C VAL A 27 -8.74 -9.68 1.28
N VAL A 28 -8.63 -8.74 2.22
CA VAL A 28 -8.20 -8.99 3.59
C VAL A 28 -9.41 -9.37 4.44
N HIS A 29 -9.45 -10.63 4.89
CA HIS A 29 -10.50 -11.15 5.76
C HIS A 29 -9.91 -11.48 7.15
N GLY A 30 -10.62 -11.11 8.21
CA GLY A 30 -10.21 -11.40 9.60
C GLY A 30 -9.27 -10.38 10.25
N ARG A 31 -8.92 -9.29 9.56
CA ARG A 31 -8.20 -8.13 10.14
C ARG A 31 -8.61 -6.83 9.45
N SER A 32 -8.29 -5.69 10.06
CA SER A 32 -8.60 -4.38 9.47
C SER A 32 -7.71 -4.10 8.25
N ALA A 33 -8.30 -3.56 7.19
CA ALA A 33 -7.54 -3.06 6.04
C ALA A 33 -6.57 -1.93 6.44
N LYS A 34 -6.85 -1.21 7.52
CA LYS A 34 -5.95 -0.20 8.08
C LYS A 34 -4.68 -0.84 8.66
N ASP A 35 -4.78 -2.03 9.24
CA ASP A 35 -3.63 -2.74 9.82
C ASP A 35 -2.82 -3.47 8.75
N ALA A 36 -3.47 -3.83 7.63
CA ALA A 36 -2.80 -4.39 6.47
C ALA A 36 -2.02 -3.34 5.66
N LEU A 37 -2.51 -2.09 5.62
CA LEU A 37 -1.85 -0.98 4.94
C LEU A 37 -0.61 -0.51 5.73
N VAL A 38 0.58 -0.65 5.15
CA VAL A 38 1.85 -0.24 5.75
C VAL A 38 2.16 1.21 5.37
N TYR A 39 2.06 1.53 4.09
CA TYR A 39 2.37 2.86 3.59
C TYR A 39 1.51 3.20 2.37
N CYS A 40 1.22 4.48 2.18
CA CYS A 40 0.46 4.99 1.05
C CYS A 40 1.35 5.98 0.29
N TYR A 41 1.75 5.62 -0.93
CA TYR A 41 2.56 6.47 -1.77
C TYR A 41 1.66 7.51 -2.43
N LYS A 42 1.95 8.79 -2.20
CA LYS A 42 1.17 9.92 -2.72
C LYS A 42 1.88 10.73 -3.81
N GLU A 43 3.21 10.72 -3.81
CA GLU A 43 4.00 11.65 -4.64
C GLU A 43 4.91 10.92 -5.64
N VAL A 44 5.71 9.97 -5.17
CA VAL A 44 6.75 9.29 -5.98
C VAL A 44 6.23 8.11 -6.80
N MET A 45 5.15 7.47 -6.36
CA MET A 45 4.51 6.36 -7.06
C MET A 45 3.01 6.38 -6.78
N SER A 46 2.24 5.85 -7.72
CA SER A 46 0.81 5.58 -7.53
C SER A 46 0.66 4.17 -6.98
N GLY A 47 0.46 4.07 -5.67
CA GLY A 47 0.41 2.77 -5.04
C GLY A 47 0.48 2.79 -3.51
N PHE A 48 0.59 1.60 -2.94
CA PHE A 48 0.70 1.42 -1.50
C PHE A 48 1.50 0.18 -1.14
N ALA A 49 2.10 0.19 0.05
CA ALA A 49 2.70 -1.00 0.63
C ALA A 49 1.69 -1.66 1.58
N ALA A 50 1.51 -2.97 1.49
CA ALA A 50 0.62 -3.72 2.37
C ALA A 50 1.22 -5.05 2.83
N LYS A 51 0.95 -5.42 4.09
CA LYS A 51 1.25 -6.76 4.62
C LYS A 51 0.17 -7.72 4.16
N LEU A 52 0.51 -8.64 3.27
CA LEU A 52 -0.43 -9.62 2.72
C LEU A 52 0.11 -11.05 2.89
N THR A 53 -0.80 -12.01 2.87
CA THR A 53 -0.52 -13.40 2.55
C THR A 53 -0.39 -13.56 1.03
N ALA A 54 0.24 -14.65 0.58
CA ALA A 54 0.34 -14.93 -0.86
C ALA A 54 -1.06 -15.04 -1.50
N ALA A 55 -2.03 -15.65 -0.81
CA ALA A 55 -3.40 -15.77 -1.30
C ALA A 55 -4.13 -14.42 -1.39
N GLU A 56 -3.95 -13.52 -0.42
CA GLU A 56 -4.52 -12.16 -0.49
C GLU A 56 -3.90 -11.34 -1.62
N ALA A 57 -2.57 -11.46 -1.83
CA ALA A 57 -1.87 -10.78 -2.91
C ALA A 57 -2.32 -11.27 -4.30
N GLU A 58 -2.47 -12.59 -4.47
CA GLU A 58 -3.00 -13.19 -5.70
C GLU A 58 -4.44 -12.73 -6.00
N LYS A 59 -5.30 -12.64 -4.98
CA LYS A 59 -6.64 -12.06 -5.15
C LYS A 59 -6.57 -10.59 -5.55
N LEU A 60 -5.66 -9.83 -4.96
CA LEU A 60 -5.50 -8.41 -5.25
C LEU A 60 -5.05 -8.17 -6.68
N LYS A 61 -4.21 -9.05 -7.28
CA LYS A 61 -3.83 -8.96 -8.70
C LYS A 61 -5.02 -8.98 -9.66
N GLY A 62 -6.13 -9.60 -9.27
CA GLY A 62 -7.36 -9.66 -10.05
C GLY A 62 -8.27 -8.43 -9.91
N GLU A 63 -7.97 -7.51 -8.99
CA GLU A 63 -8.79 -6.30 -8.81
C GLU A 63 -8.52 -5.28 -9.93
N LYS A 64 -9.57 -4.57 -10.32
CA LYS A 64 -9.49 -3.53 -11.35
C LYS A 64 -8.46 -2.46 -10.95
N GLY A 65 -7.62 -2.06 -11.90
CA GLY A 65 -6.68 -0.95 -11.71
C GLY A 65 -5.47 -1.29 -10.84
N ILE A 66 -5.23 -2.56 -10.55
CA ILE A 66 -3.92 -3.05 -10.11
C ILE A 66 -3.04 -3.27 -11.33
N SER A 67 -1.86 -2.65 -11.33
CA SER A 67 -0.89 -2.75 -12.42
C SER A 67 0.23 -3.75 -12.12
N ALA A 68 0.71 -3.77 -10.88
CA ALA A 68 1.72 -4.74 -10.44
C ALA A 68 1.63 -4.97 -8.92
N ILE A 69 2.01 -6.18 -8.51
CA ILE A 69 2.15 -6.56 -7.11
C ILE A 69 3.46 -7.31 -6.97
N ASP A 70 4.40 -6.71 -6.24
CA ASP A 70 5.73 -7.26 -6.03
C ASP A 70 5.96 -7.48 -4.54
N VAL A 71 6.64 -8.58 -4.20
CA VAL A 71 7.08 -8.78 -2.82
C VAL A 71 8.11 -7.70 -2.52
N ASP A 72 7.84 -6.92 -1.48
CA ASP A 72 8.75 -5.89 -1.05
C ASP A 72 9.93 -6.55 -0.33
N HIS A 73 11.07 -6.61 -1.01
CA HIS A 73 12.36 -6.97 -0.44
C HIS A 73 12.94 -5.73 0.25
N ILE A 74 12.32 -5.27 1.34
CA ILE A 74 12.68 -4.00 2.00
C ILE A 74 14.19 -3.96 2.28
N PHE A 75 14.92 -3.10 1.55
CA PHE A 75 16.00 -2.32 2.15
C PHE A 75 15.32 -1.33 3.08
N SER A 76 15.65 -1.37 4.38
CA SER A 76 15.10 -0.45 5.37
C SER A 76 15.36 1.00 4.91
N MET A 77 14.37 1.66 4.32
CA MET A 77 14.36 3.11 4.30
C MET A 77 13.77 3.50 5.64
N ASP A 78 14.64 3.55 6.65
CA ASP A 78 14.39 4.23 7.90
C ASP A 78 14.03 5.68 7.57
N VAL A 79 12.75 5.93 7.33
CA VAL A 79 12.20 7.28 7.31
C VAL A 79 12.29 7.74 8.76
N GLU A 80 13.41 8.38 9.10
CA GLU A 80 13.49 9.15 10.33
C GLU A 80 12.30 10.13 10.33
N PRO A 81 11.52 10.19 11.41
CA PRO A 81 10.41 11.12 11.48
C PRO A 81 10.99 12.52 11.30
N HIS A 82 10.59 13.18 10.22
CA HIS A 82 11.02 14.53 9.92
C HIS A 82 10.62 15.41 11.11
N SER A 83 11.62 15.76 11.91
CA SER A 83 11.47 16.60 13.07
C SER A 83 10.99 17.93 12.57
N HIS A 84 9.78 18.34 12.99
CA HIS A 84 9.29 19.68 12.79
C HIS A 84 10.33 20.68 13.31
N GLY A 85 11.08 21.30 12.41
CA GLY A 85 11.88 22.47 12.72
C GLY A 85 10.94 23.57 13.20
N LYS A 86 10.89 23.81 14.50
CA LYS A 86 10.37 25.06 15.04
C LYS A 86 11.31 26.18 14.60
N GLY A 87 10.89 26.95 13.61
CA GLY A 87 11.49 28.25 13.31
C GLY A 87 11.20 29.21 14.46
N TYR A 88 12.26 29.83 14.96
CA TYR A 88 12.24 31.01 15.83
C TYR A 88 11.95 32.26 15.01
#